data_AF-A0A9N7NP43-F1
#
_entry.id   AF-A0A9N7NP43-F1
#
_cell.length_a   1.000
_cell.length_b   1.000
_cell.length_c   1.000
_cell.angle_alpha   90.00
_cell.angle_beta   90.00
_cell.angle_gamma   90.00
#
_symmetry.space_group_name_H-M   'P 1'
#
loop_
_entity.id
_entity.type
_entity.pdbx_description
1 polymer ?
#
loop_
_entity_poly.entity_id
_entity_poly.type
_entity_poly.pdbx_seq_one_letter_code
_entity_poly.pdbx_strand_id
1 'polypeptide(L)'
;MGGVDGPCGSVEEFLSRCQTSGDAAYVALRSLLECLEDPSTRTGARIFLSELHKRFGSKEASESCLRTYHFQIQDIYLQPHEEDFQKRKKLTMMVIPSIFMPEDWSFTFYEGLNRHPDSIFKDKSVAELGCGNGWISIAIAEKWSPSKVYGLDINPRAIKISWINLYLNALDENGRPIYDGEKKTLLDRVEFHESDLLSYCRDNQIELERIVGCIPQILNPNPDAMSKIITENASEEFLHSLSNYCALQGFVEDQFGLGLIARAVEEGISVIKPHGIMIFNMGGRPGQAVCERLFERRGLRFNRLWQTKILQAADTDISALVEIENSSRHRFEFFMGLVGDQPICARTAWAYAKAGGRISHALSVYSCQLRQPCQVKKIFEFLKNGFHDISSSLDLSFEDDSVADEKIPFLAYLANVLKEISFFPYEPPAGSRKFRSLISGFMKIYHHVPLTADNVVVFPSRSVAIESTLRVLSPRLAIVDEQLSRHLPRQWLTSLNIENAENGKSVEEAITVIEAPRQSDLMVELIKKLKPEVVVTGMAQYESVTSSSFEHLLDVTREIGCQLLLDISDHFELSSLPSSNGVFKYLAGNTLPSHASIVCGLLKNQVHKLLLMLWVLIKIFETLTTVKFDY
;
A
#
# COMPACT_ATOMS: atom_id res chain seq x y z
N MET A 1 -11.87 -18.37 63.98
CA MET A 1 -11.37 -17.18 63.27
C MET A 1 -12.29 -17.01 62.07
N GLY A 2 -13.23 -16.06 62.15
CA GLY A 2 -14.24 -15.85 61.12
C GLY A 2 -13.63 -15.16 59.91
N GLY A 3 -13.79 -15.77 58.74
CA GLY A 3 -13.41 -15.18 57.47
C GLY A 3 -14.23 -13.92 57.22
N VAL A 4 -13.55 -12.85 56.83
CA VAL A 4 -14.20 -11.63 56.36
C VAL A 4 -14.75 -11.97 54.98
N ASP A 5 -16.06 -12.13 54.87
CA ASP A 5 -16.75 -12.23 53.59
C ASP A 5 -16.52 -10.92 52.83
N GLY A 6 -15.58 -10.95 51.88
CA GLY A 6 -15.35 -9.85 50.95
C GLY A 6 -16.53 -9.72 49.97
N PRO A 7 -16.60 -8.61 49.22
CA PRO A 7 -17.69 -8.33 48.27
C PRO A 7 -17.87 -9.39 47.16
N CYS A 8 -16.91 -10.30 46.96
CA CYS A 8 -16.96 -11.36 45.94
C CYS A 8 -17.37 -12.76 46.48
N GLY A 9 -17.65 -12.90 47.78
CA GLY A 9 -17.92 -14.19 48.44
C GLY A 9 -16.66 -15.01 48.72
N SER A 10 -16.83 -16.27 49.13
CA SER A 10 -15.70 -17.19 49.38
C SER A 10 -15.15 -17.78 48.07
N VAL A 11 -13.86 -18.18 48.05
CA VAL A 11 -13.23 -18.84 46.89
C VAL A 11 -13.99 -20.10 46.47
N GLU A 12 -14.46 -20.89 47.43
CA GLU A 12 -15.20 -22.14 47.14
C GLU A 12 -16.59 -21.87 46.54
N GLU A 13 -17.28 -20.82 46.98
CA GLU A 13 -18.57 -20.40 46.38
C GLU A 13 -18.38 -19.88 44.95
N PHE A 14 -17.31 -19.13 44.69
CA PHE A 14 -16.94 -18.70 43.35
C PHE A 14 -16.66 -19.89 42.42
N LEU A 15 -15.84 -20.83 42.87
CA LEU A 15 -15.49 -22.03 42.10
C LEU A 15 -16.72 -22.92 41.84
N SER A 16 -17.61 -23.07 42.82
CA SER A 16 -18.87 -23.81 42.65
C SER A 16 -19.76 -23.21 41.57
N ARG A 17 -19.80 -21.87 41.44
CA ARG A 17 -20.53 -21.20 40.35
C ARG A 17 -19.88 -21.49 38.99
N CYS A 18 -18.55 -21.35 38.92
CA CYS A 18 -17.78 -21.56 37.69
C CYS A 18 -17.90 -22.99 37.15
N GLN A 19 -17.98 -23.99 38.02
CA GLN A 19 -18.07 -25.41 37.64
C GLN A 19 -19.31 -25.76 36.80
N THR A 20 -20.34 -24.90 36.81
CA THR A 20 -21.60 -25.17 36.12
C THR A 20 -21.45 -25.15 34.59
N SER A 21 -20.71 -24.17 34.05
CA SER A 21 -20.46 -24.00 32.61
C SER A 21 -19.46 -22.86 32.36
N GLY A 22 -18.91 -22.77 31.15
CA GLY A 22 -18.07 -21.65 30.72
C GLY A 22 -18.77 -20.29 30.81
N ASP A 23 -20.06 -20.24 30.49
CA ASP A 23 -20.86 -19.01 30.64
C ASP A 23 -21.07 -18.62 32.11
N ALA A 24 -21.30 -19.60 32.99
CA ALA A 24 -21.40 -19.34 34.43
C ALA A 24 -20.07 -18.82 35.02
N ALA A 25 -18.95 -19.41 34.58
CA ALA A 25 -17.62 -18.93 34.93
C ALA A 25 -17.39 -17.49 34.44
N TYR A 26 -17.75 -17.20 33.20
CA TYR A 26 -17.66 -15.86 32.63
C TYR A 26 -18.51 -14.83 33.39
N VAL A 27 -19.77 -15.16 33.74
CA VAL A 27 -20.63 -14.29 34.55
C VAL A 27 -20.01 -14.01 35.91
N ALA A 28 -19.43 -15.02 36.57
CA ALA A 28 -18.74 -14.85 37.85
C ALA A 28 -17.52 -13.92 37.71
N LEU A 29 -16.74 -14.07 36.63
CA LEU A 29 -15.61 -13.20 36.31
C LEU A 29 -16.04 -11.77 36.00
N ARG A 30 -17.18 -11.58 35.33
CA ARG A 30 -17.74 -10.24 35.07
C ARG A 30 -18.12 -9.53 36.36
N SER A 31 -18.80 -10.23 37.28
CA SER A 31 -19.11 -9.67 38.61
C SER A 31 -17.83 -9.35 39.40
N LEU A 32 -16.79 -10.17 39.28
CA LEU A 32 -15.50 -9.88 39.89
C LEU A 32 -14.86 -8.61 39.30
N LEU A 33 -14.96 -8.41 37.98
CA LEU A 33 -14.49 -7.20 37.33
C LEU A 33 -15.24 -5.95 37.80
N GLU A 34 -16.56 -6.01 37.94
CA GLU A 34 -17.35 -4.90 38.51
C GLU A 34 -16.82 -4.49 39.89
N CYS A 35 -16.46 -5.47 40.73
CA CYS A 35 -15.84 -5.20 42.03
C CYS A 35 -14.41 -4.65 41.93
N LEU A 36 -13.64 -4.96 40.89
CA LEU A 36 -12.32 -4.39 40.63
C LEU A 36 -12.42 -2.95 40.10
N GLU A 37 -13.42 -2.66 39.29
CA GLU A 37 -13.67 -1.33 38.72
C GLU A 37 -14.08 -0.34 39.81
N ASP A 38 -14.94 -0.74 40.76
CA ASP A 38 -15.34 0.10 41.89
C ASP A 38 -14.17 0.30 42.91
N PRO A 39 -13.68 1.54 43.11
CA PRO A 39 -12.60 1.83 44.06
C PRO A 39 -12.89 1.38 45.50
N SER A 40 -14.16 1.29 45.90
CA SER A 40 -14.56 0.90 47.26
C SER A 40 -14.39 -0.59 47.52
N THR A 41 -14.51 -1.43 46.48
CA THR A 41 -14.41 -2.90 46.58
C THR A 41 -13.14 -3.46 45.97
N ARG A 42 -12.41 -2.68 45.18
CA ARG A 42 -11.22 -3.09 44.40
C ARG A 42 -10.17 -3.83 45.22
N THR A 43 -9.81 -3.31 46.38
CA THR A 43 -8.80 -3.91 47.25
C THR A 43 -9.22 -5.33 47.67
N GLY A 44 -10.48 -5.50 48.07
CA GLY A 44 -11.02 -6.80 48.45
C GLY A 44 -11.05 -7.78 47.28
N ALA A 45 -11.49 -7.32 46.10
CA ALA A 45 -11.52 -8.13 44.89
C ALA A 45 -10.11 -8.56 44.42
N ARG A 46 -9.11 -7.68 44.56
CA ARG A 46 -7.71 -8.02 44.22
C ARG A 46 -7.10 -9.02 45.19
N ILE A 47 -7.39 -8.91 46.49
CA ILE A 47 -6.99 -9.91 47.50
C ILE A 47 -7.65 -11.26 47.18
N PHE A 48 -8.93 -11.26 46.85
CA PHE A 48 -9.65 -12.46 46.41
C PHE A 48 -8.96 -13.13 45.20
N LEU A 49 -8.57 -12.36 44.19
CA LEU A 49 -7.81 -12.87 43.04
C LEU A 49 -6.45 -13.48 43.44
N SER A 50 -5.74 -12.90 44.41
CA SER A 50 -4.49 -13.50 44.95
C SER A 50 -4.75 -14.87 45.56
N GLU A 51 -5.80 -15.01 46.36
CA GLU A 51 -6.15 -16.28 47.01
C GLU A 51 -6.63 -17.32 45.99
N LEU A 52 -7.38 -16.90 44.97
CA LEU A 52 -7.76 -17.75 43.85
C LEU A 52 -6.55 -18.26 43.09
N HIS A 53 -5.56 -17.41 42.81
CA HIS A 53 -4.32 -17.82 42.14
C HIS A 53 -3.51 -18.81 42.99
N LYS A 54 -3.37 -18.55 44.29
CA LYS A 54 -2.65 -19.45 45.23
C LYS A 54 -3.27 -20.85 45.28
N ARG A 55 -4.58 -20.98 45.08
CA ARG A 55 -5.30 -22.28 45.06
C ARG A 55 -4.80 -23.21 43.95
N PHE A 56 -4.31 -22.67 42.83
CA PHE A 56 -3.92 -23.41 41.63
C PHE A 56 -2.44 -23.24 41.26
N GLY A 57 -1.56 -23.08 42.25
CA GLY A 57 -0.14 -22.73 42.04
C GLY A 57 0.76 -23.78 41.36
N SER A 58 0.27 -25.00 41.05
CA SER A 58 1.01 -25.99 40.25
C SER A 58 0.47 -26.06 38.82
N LYS A 59 1.30 -26.50 37.86
CA LYS A 59 0.91 -26.62 36.46
C LYS A 59 -0.28 -27.57 36.26
N GLU A 60 -0.26 -28.71 36.96
CA GLU A 60 -1.33 -29.71 36.91
C GLU A 60 -2.64 -29.17 37.50
N ALA A 61 -2.56 -28.37 38.57
CA ALA A 61 -3.72 -27.72 39.17
C ALA A 61 -4.30 -26.63 38.26
N SER A 62 -3.44 -25.90 37.55
CA SER A 62 -3.80 -24.87 36.58
C SER A 62 -4.51 -25.47 35.36
N GLU A 63 -4.00 -26.57 34.79
CA GLU A 63 -4.67 -27.31 33.71
C GLU A 63 -5.99 -27.95 34.16
N SER A 64 -6.05 -28.45 35.40
CA SER A 64 -7.30 -28.93 35.98
C SER A 64 -8.30 -27.80 36.20
N CYS A 65 -7.84 -26.58 36.48
CA CYS A 65 -8.71 -25.41 36.64
C CYS A 65 -9.45 -25.09 35.35
N LEU A 66 -8.74 -25.11 34.20
CA LEU A 66 -9.37 -24.86 32.90
C LEU A 66 -10.46 -25.89 32.59
N ARG A 67 -10.18 -27.17 32.83
CA ARG A 67 -11.14 -28.26 32.55
C ARG A 67 -12.36 -28.25 33.46
N THR A 68 -12.18 -27.91 34.74
CA THR A 68 -13.24 -28.03 35.75
C THR A 68 -14.01 -26.72 35.97
N TYR A 69 -13.32 -25.58 35.88
CA TYR A 69 -13.88 -24.26 36.21
C TYR A 69 -13.88 -23.30 35.04
N HIS A 70 -13.45 -23.72 33.85
CA HIS A 70 -13.50 -22.95 32.60
C HIS A 70 -12.70 -21.64 32.61
N PHE A 71 -11.64 -21.58 33.43
CA PHE A 71 -10.62 -20.53 33.36
C PHE A 71 -9.29 -21.06 33.86
N GLN A 72 -8.21 -20.36 33.53
CA GLN A 72 -6.87 -20.67 34.02
C GLN A 72 -6.15 -19.38 34.38
N ILE A 73 -5.33 -19.41 35.44
CA ILE A 73 -4.38 -18.34 35.76
C ILE A 73 -2.98 -18.90 35.54
N GLN A 74 -2.18 -18.20 34.75
CA GLN A 74 -0.83 -18.60 34.36
C GLN A 74 0.12 -17.41 34.36
N ASP A 75 1.41 -17.66 34.63
CA ASP A 75 2.45 -16.66 34.54
C ASP A 75 3.12 -16.66 33.15
N ILE A 76 3.26 -15.47 32.56
CA ILE A 76 4.02 -15.23 31.33
C ILE A 76 5.33 -14.54 31.70
N TYR A 77 6.46 -15.12 31.29
CA TYR A 77 7.78 -14.55 31.55
C TYR A 77 8.23 -13.69 30.37
N LEU A 78 8.49 -12.40 30.63
CA LEU A 78 8.88 -11.44 29.58
C LEU A 78 10.35 -11.59 29.15
N GLN A 79 11.19 -12.19 30.00
CA GLN A 79 12.62 -12.42 29.76
C GLN A 79 13.04 -13.81 30.26
N PRO A 80 12.68 -14.89 29.54
CA PRO A 80 12.92 -16.26 29.98
C PRO A 80 14.40 -16.66 30.06
N HIS A 81 15.30 -15.87 29.48
CA HIS A 81 16.75 -16.13 29.44
C HIS A 81 17.56 -15.36 30.50
N GLU A 82 16.94 -14.55 31.37
CA GLU A 82 17.66 -13.98 32.51
C GLU A 82 18.05 -15.10 33.49
N GLU A 83 19.34 -15.20 33.83
CA GLU A 83 19.89 -16.24 34.72
C GLU A 83 19.42 -16.08 36.18
N ASP A 84 19.04 -14.86 36.56
CA ASP A 84 18.55 -14.54 37.91
C ASP A 84 17.03 -14.73 38.00
N PHE A 85 16.61 -15.89 38.51
CA PHE A 85 15.19 -16.23 38.69
C PHE A 85 14.42 -15.22 39.55
N GLN A 86 15.08 -14.45 40.42
CA GLN A 86 14.42 -13.42 41.24
C GLN A 86 14.20 -12.09 40.50
N LYS A 87 14.87 -11.87 39.37
CA LYS A 87 14.73 -10.64 38.55
C LYS A 87 13.83 -10.80 37.33
N ARG A 88 13.49 -12.04 36.96
CA ARG A 88 12.59 -12.32 35.84
C ARG A 88 11.25 -11.63 36.03
N LYS A 89 11.02 -10.60 35.22
CA LYS A 89 9.70 -9.96 35.12
C LYS A 89 8.68 -10.95 34.57
N LYS A 90 7.55 -11.06 35.27
CA LYS A 90 6.44 -11.93 34.91
C LYS A 90 5.12 -11.15 34.94
N LEU A 91 4.21 -11.54 34.06
CA LEU A 91 2.82 -11.11 34.07
C LEU A 91 1.94 -12.28 34.52
N THR A 92 1.07 -12.06 35.50
CA THR A 92 0.06 -13.05 35.89
C THR A 92 -1.20 -12.82 35.07
N MET A 93 -1.60 -13.80 34.28
CA MET A 93 -2.63 -13.69 33.25
C MET A 93 -3.71 -14.74 33.45
N MET A 94 -4.96 -14.29 33.47
CA MET A 94 -6.13 -15.12 33.36
C MET A 94 -6.49 -15.36 31.89
N VAL A 95 -6.87 -16.60 31.58
CA VAL A 95 -7.40 -17.02 30.29
C VAL A 95 -8.69 -17.82 30.47
N ILE A 96 -9.58 -17.75 29.48
CA ILE A 96 -10.81 -18.54 29.41
C ILE A 96 -10.88 -19.23 28.04
N PRO A 97 -11.65 -20.31 27.87
CA PRO A 97 -11.74 -21.04 26.60
C PRO A 97 -12.21 -20.21 25.39
N SER A 98 -12.98 -19.14 25.61
CA SER A 98 -13.51 -18.26 24.53
C SER A 98 -12.50 -17.21 24.04
N ILE A 99 -11.26 -17.20 24.54
CA ILE A 99 -10.21 -16.27 24.11
C ILE A 99 -8.96 -17.04 23.71
N PHE A 100 -8.20 -16.49 22.77
CA PHE A 100 -6.97 -17.11 22.29
C PHE A 100 -5.92 -17.15 23.40
N MET A 101 -5.29 -18.30 23.61
CA MET A 101 -4.23 -18.45 24.59
C MET A 101 -2.89 -17.89 24.06
N PRO A 102 -2.03 -17.34 24.93
CA PRO A 102 -0.67 -16.97 24.53
C PRO A 102 0.12 -18.17 24.00
N GLU A 103 0.32 -18.21 22.68
CA GLU A 103 1.03 -19.26 21.96
C GLU A 103 2.23 -18.69 21.17
N ASP A 104 2.96 -19.57 20.46
CA ASP A 104 4.18 -19.27 19.68
C ASP A 104 4.05 -18.01 18.81
N TRP A 105 2.85 -17.73 18.26
CA TRP A 105 2.57 -16.53 17.47
C TRP A 105 2.78 -15.25 18.26
N SER A 106 2.16 -15.18 19.45
CA SER A 106 2.20 -14.00 20.30
C SER A 106 3.60 -13.79 20.91
N PHE A 107 4.30 -14.88 21.27
CA PHE A 107 5.69 -14.82 21.73
C PHE A 107 6.66 -14.36 20.64
N THR A 108 6.52 -14.90 19.43
CA THR A 108 7.31 -14.46 18.26
C THR A 108 7.07 -12.98 17.99
N PHE A 109 5.82 -12.53 18.09
CA PHE A 109 5.48 -11.13 17.89
C PHE A 109 6.17 -10.23 18.92
N TYR A 110 6.04 -10.56 20.21
CA TYR A 110 6.71 -9.82 21.29
C TYR A 110 8.24 -9.83 21.15
N GLU A 111 8.83 -10.94 20.71
CA GLU A 111 10.27 -11.00 20.39
C GLU A 111 10.65 -10.05 19.26
N GLY A 112 9.82 -9.94 18.23
CA GLY A 112 9.99 -8.95 17.16
C GLY A 112 9.90 -7.51 17.66
N LEU A 113 8.96 -7.20 18.55
CA LEU A 113 8.87 -5.88 19.21
C LEU A 113 10.15 -5.55 19.97
N ASN A 114 10.75 -6.55 20.63
CA ASN A 114 12.02 -6.43 21.36
C ASN A 114 13.25 -6.17 20.47
N ARG A 115 13.13 -6.22 19.14
CA ARG A 115 14.24 -5.89 18.22
C ARG A 115 14.38 -4.40 17.95
N HIS A 116 13.41 -3.59 18.36
CA HIS A 116 13.52 -2.14 18.31
C HIS A 116 14.33 -1.59 19.50
N PRO A 117 14.86 -0.36 19.38
CA PRO A 117 15.45 0.35 20.51
C PRO A 117 14.44 0.56 21.65
N ASP A 118 14.90 0.64 22.90
CA ASP A 118 14.05 0.83 24.08
C ASP A 118 13.18 2.11 24.06
N SER A 119 13.51 3.08 23.20
CA SER A 119 12.71 4.30 23.03
C SER A 119 11.50 4.13 22.11
N ILE A 120 11.28 2.96 21.49
CA ILE A 120 10.29 2.76 20.44
C ILE A 120 8.86 3.10 20.86
N PHE A 121 8.43 2.72 22.07
CA PHE A 121 7.10 3.03 22.60
C PHE A 121 7.10 4.14 23.67
N LYS A 122 8.27 4.62 24.09
CA LYS A 122 8.37 5.59 25.18
C LYS A 122 7.65 6.89 24.85
N ASP A 123 6.79 7.32 25.77
CA ASP A 123 5.95 8.51 25.65
C ASP A 123 4.99 8.49 24.43
N LYS A 124 4.72 7.30 23.85
CA LYS A 124 3.92 7.18 22.62
C LYS A 124 2.44 6.86 22.83
N SER A 125 1.68 7.40 21.89
CA SER A 125 0.47 6.87 21.24
C SER A 125 0.46 5.41 20.78
N VAL A 126 -0.03 4.40 21.51
CA VAL A 126 -0.02 3.01 21.01
C VAL A 126 -1.42 2.41 20.91
N ALA A 127 -1.74 1.76 19.79
CA ALA A 127 -2.86 0.82 19.71
C ALA A 127 -2.36 -0.60 19.43
N GLU A 128 -2.90 -1.58 20.15
CA GLU A 128 -2.74 -2.99 19.84
C GLU A 128 -4.03 -3.54 19.23
N LEU A 129 -3.93 -4.14 18.04
CA LEU A 129 -5.03 -4.80 17.35
C LEU A 129 -5.07 -6.29 17.68
N GLY A 130 -6.24 -6.77 18.10
CA GLY A 130 -6.44 -8.16 18.51
C GLY A 130 -5.73 -8.45 19.83
N CYS A 131 -5.99 -7.64 20.87
CA CYS A 131 -5.24 -7.73 22.12
C CYS A 131 -5.50 -9.02 22.91
N GLY A 132 -6.56 -9.77 22.60
CA GLY A 132 -6.87 -11.05 23.25
C GLY A 132 -7.04 -10.88 24.76
N ASN A 133 -6.21 -11.54 25.56
CA ASN A 133 -6.22 -11.41 27.02
C ASN A 133 -5.43 -10.18 27.55
N GLY A 134 -4.88 -9.34 26.66
CA GLY A 134 -4.22 -8.08 26.97
C GLY A 134 -2.74 -8.17 27.34
N TRP A 135 -2.13 -9.36 27.28
CA TRP A 135 -0.77 -9.56 27.81
C TRP A 135 0.30 -8.71 27.11
N ILE A 136 0.21 -8.54 25.79
CA ILE A 136 1.18 -7.74 25.02
C ILE A 136 0.98 -6.25 25.32
N SER A 137 -0.25 -5.74 25.35
CA SER A 137 -0.55 -4.37 25.80
C SER A 137 0.06 -4.05 27.17
N ILE A 138 -0.11 -4.97 28.13
CA ILE A 138 0.46 -4.83 29.48
C ILE A 138 2.00 -4.90 29.44
N ALA A 139 2.56 -5.86 28.70
CA ALA A 139 4.01 -5.98 28.54
C ALA A 139 4.62 -4.72 27.89
N ILE A 140 3.93 -4.13 26.92
CA ILE A 140 4.35 -2.89 26.26
C ILE A 140 4.43 -1.75 27.29
N ALA A 141 3.38 -1.61 28.10
CA ALA A 141 3.31 -0.59 29.12
C ALA A 141 4.38 -0.76 30.20
N GLU A 142 4.59 -2.00 30.66
CA GLU A 142 5.54 -2.33 31.72
C GLU A 142 7.00 -2.14 31.30
N LYS A 143 7.32 -2.39 30.03
CA LYS A 143 8.69 -2.35 29.54
C LYS A 143 9.11 -0.98 29.03
N TRP A 144 8.23 -0.29 28.29
CA TRP A 144 8.64 0.88 27.50
C TRP A 144 8.00 2.20 27.91
N SER A 145 7.19 2.25 28.97
CA SER A 145 6.58 3.49 29.49
C SER A 145 5.92 4.37 28.40
N PRO A 146 4.97 3.83 27.61
CA PRO A 146 4.20 4.62 26.67
C PRO A 146 3.31 5.64 27.38
N SER A 147 2.92 6.69 26.65
CA SER A 147 1.94 7.65 27.16
C SER A 147 0.57 6.98 27.34
N LYS A 148 0.17 6.16 26.37
CA LYS A 148 -1.07 5.38 26.41
C LYS A 148 -1.00 4.17 25.48
N VAL A 149 -1.60 3.05 25.91
CA VAL A 149 -1.84 1.85 25.11
C VAL A 149 -3.34 1.58 25.07
N TYR A 150 -3.89 1.52 23.86
CA TYR A 150 -5.26 1.10 23.60
C TYR A 150 -5.24 -0.35 23.11
N GLY A 151 -5.60 -1.30 23.95
CA GLY A 151 -5.81 -2.69 23.53
C GLY A 151 -7.20 -2.83 22.92
N LEU A 152 -7.26 -3.26 21.67
CA LEU A 152 -8.48 -3.33 20.87
C LEU A 152 -8.77 -4.78 20.49
N ASP A 153 -10.00 -5.23 20.72
CA ASP A 153 -10.45 -6.56 20.33
C ASP A 153 -11.93 -6.55 19.94
N ILE A 154 -12.30 -7.39 18.99
CA ILE A 154 -13.69 -7.52 18.54
C ILE A 154 -14.50 -8.43 19.47
N ASN A 155 -13.82 -9.30 20.24
CA ASN A 155 -14.46 -10.19 21.19
C ASN A 155 -14.71 -9.47 22.54
N PRO A 156 -15.96 -9.22 22.94
CA PRO A 156 -16.26 -8.51 24.19
C PRO A 156 -15.75 -9.25 25.44
N ARG A 157 -15.69 -10.59 25.41
CA ARG A 157 -15.15 -11.37 26.53
C ARG A 157 -13.64 -11.15 26.68
N ALA A 158 -12.93 -11.02 25.56
CA ALA A 158 -11.49 -10.72 25.56
C ALA A 158 -11.18 -9.39 26.25
N ILE A 159 -11.99 -8.36 26.00
CA ILE A 159 -11.87 -7.06 26.65
C ILE A 159 -12.08 -7.15 28.16
N LYS A 160 -13.12 -7.85 28.62
CA LYS A 160 -13.40 -8.01 30.06
C LYS A 160 -12.28 -8.77 30.77
N ILE A 161 -11.76 -9.84 30.16
CA ILE A 161 -10.62 -10.56 30.72
C ILE A 161 -9.34 -9.72 30.70
N SER A 162 -9.12 -8.91 29.66
CA SER A 162 -7.98 -7.98 29.59
C SER A 162 -7.99 -6.95 30.72
N TRP A 163 -9.16 -6.43 31.10
CA TRP A 163 -9.30 -5.55 32.26
C TRP A 163 -8.98 -6.27 33.58
N ILE A 164 -9.46 -7.51 33.79
CA ILE A 164 -9.09 -8.31 34.97
C ILE A 164 -7.57 -8.50 35.03
N ASN A 165 -6.95 -8.81 33.88
CA ASN A 165 -5.51 -8.99 33.77
C ASN A 165 -4.73 -7.70 34.03
N LEU A 166 -5.27 -6.55 33.64
CA LEU A 166 -4.68 -5.26 33.98
C LEU A 166 -4.65 -5.07 35.50
N TYR A 167 -5.76 -5.32 36.19
CA TYR A 167 -5.81 -5.21 37.65
C TYR A 167 -4.89 -6.22 38.36
N LEU A 168 -4.75 -7.43 37.84
CA LEU A 168 -3.83 -8.45 38.36
C LEU A 168 -2.38 -7.94 38.39
N ASN A 169 -1.98 -7.18 37.37
CA ASN A 169 -0.60 -6.72 37.19
C ASN A 169 -0.38 -5.26 37.66
N ALA A 170 -1.43 -4.45 37.78
CA ALA A 170 -1.34 -3.07 38.24
C ALA A 170 -1.37 -2.92 39.78
N LEU A 171 -1.86 -3.96 40.48
CA LEU A 171 -2.01 -3.98 41.93
C LEU A 171 -1.22 -5.14 42.54
N ASP A 172 -0.61 -4.90 43.69
CA ASP A 172 0.06 -5.94 44.48
C ASP A 172 -0.96 -6.93 45.09
N GLU A 173 -0.45 -7.96 45.76
CA GLU A 173 -1.29 -9.00 46.37
C GLU A 173 -2.24 -8.48 47.47
N ASN A 174 -1.95 -7.30 48.02
CA ASN A 174 -2.73 -6.62 49.05
C ASN A 174 -3.68 -5.55 48.46
N GLY A 175 -3.78 -5.47 47.13
CA GLY A 175 -4.63 -4.50 46.44
C GLY A 175 -4.06 -3.08 46.35
N ARG A 176 -2.77 -2.88 46.65
CA ARG A 176 -2.14 -1.55 46.55
C ARG A 176 -1.58 -1.31 45.15
N PRO A 177 -1.64 -0.09 44.61
CA PRO A 177 -1.11 0.21 43.29
C PRO A 177 0.41 0.01 43.20
N ILE A 178 0.84 -0.56 42.08
CA ILE A 178 2.25 -0.68 41.70
C ILE A 178 2.63 0.51 40.82
N TYR A 179 3.63 1.27 41.25
CA TYR A 179 4.11 2.45 40.55
C TYR A 179 5.41 2.17 39.79
N ASP A 180 5.49 2.70 38.58
CA ASP A 180 6.72 2.75 37.80
C ASP A 180 7.64 3.92 38.22
N GLY A 181 8.78 4.05 37.54
CA GLY A 181 9.75 5.11 37.81
C GLY A 181 9.24 6.54 37.58
N GLU A 182 8.11 6.72 36.90
CA GLU A 182 7.45 8.00 36.64
C GLU A 182 6.26 8.24 37.60
N LYS A 183 6.09 7.38 38.60
CA LYS A 183 4.97 7.40 39.55
C LYS A 183 3.61 7.21 38.86
N LYS A 184 3.58 6.51 37.73
CA LYS A 184 2.35 6.05 37.08
C LYS A 184 2.17 4.56 37.32
N THR A 185 0.94 4.11 37.22
CA THR A 185 0.54 2.71 37.31
C THR A 185 0.21 2.19 35.91
N LEU A 186 0.09 0.87 35.75
CA LEU A 186 -0.42 0.30 34.51
C LEU A 186 -1.85 0.77 34.19
N LEU A 187 -2.67 1.08 35.21
CA LEU A 187 -4.02 1.64 35.04
C LEU A 187 -4.00 3.05 34.41
N ASP A 188 -2.91 3.80 34.59
CA ASP A 188 -2.75 5.10 33.94
C ASP A 188 -2.37 4.94 32.45
N ARG A 189 -1.69 3.85 32.10
CA ARG A 189 -1.07 3.64 30.81
C ARG A 189 -1.87 2.78 29.84
N VAL A 190 -2.71 1.86 30.31
CA VAL A 190 -3.42 0.89 29.46
C VAL A 190 -4.93 1.02 29.59
N GLU A 191 -5.64 0.92 28.47
CA GLU A 191 -7.09 0.76 28.42
C GLU A 191 -7.46 -0.31 27.38
N PHE A 192 -8.59 -0.99 27.61
CA PHE A 192 -9.12 -1.99 26.68
C PHE A 192 -10.52 -1.63 26.20
N HIS A 193 -10.74 -1.74 24.89
CA HIS A 193 -11.99 -1.33 24.25
C HIS A 193 -12.44 -2.35 23.20
N GLU A 194 -13.74 -2.62 23.17
CA GLU A 194 -14.33 -3.40 22.08
C GLU A 194 -14.24 -2.59 20.78
N SER A 195 -13.62 -3.17 19.76
CA SER A 195 -13.41 -2.49 18.49
C SER A 195 -13.21 -3.48 17.34
N ASP A 196 -13.84 -3.18 16.20
CA ASP A 196 -13.45 -3.77 14.92
C ASP A 196 -12.23 -3.02 14.36
N LEU A 197 -11.05 -3.61 14.52
CA LEU A 197 -9.76 -3.00 14.17
C LEU A 197 -9.56 -1.62 14.84
N LEU A 198 -9.52 -0.53 14.06
CA LEU A 198 -9.21 0.83 14.54
C LEU A 198 -10.46 1.72 14.65
N SER A 199 -11.66 1.14 14.57
CA SER A 199 -12.93 1.87 14.68
C SER A 199 -13.00 2.72 15.96
N TYR A 200 -12.67 2.18 17.14
CA TYR A 200 -12.64 2.93 18.39
C TYR A 200 -11.74 4.17 18.31
N CYS A 201 -10.51 4.03 17.77
CA CYS A 201 -9.59 5.15 17.62
C CYS A 201 -10.12 6.20 16.62
N ARG A 202 -10.74 5.76 15.52
CA ARG A 202 -11.32 6.66 14.51
C ARG A 202 -12.51 7.45 15.07
N ASP A 203 -13.43 6.75 15.73
CA ASP A 203 -14.67 7.33 16.25
C ASP A 203 -14.39 8.34 17.38
N ASN A 204 -13.33 8.08 18.16
CA ASN A 204 -12.85 8.97 19.23
C ASN A 204 -11.74 9.95 18.79
N GLN A 205 -11.44 10.04 17.49
CA GLN A 205 -10.41 10.95 16.93
C GLN A 205 -9.02 10.82 17.60
N ILE A 206 -8.65 9.59 17.95
CA ILE A 206 -7.37 9.27 18.57
C ILE A 206 -6.30 9.18 17.48
N GLU A 207 -5.31 10.08 17.54
CA GLU A 207 -4.11 9.96 16.72
C GLU A 207 -3.07 9.03 17.38
N LEU A 208 -2.48 8.15 16.57
CA LEU A 208 -1.56 7.12 17.05
C LEU A 208 -0.14 7.36 16.55
N GLU A 209 0.86 7.07 17.37
CA GLU A 209 2.27 7.04 16.94
C GLU A 209 2.74 5.63 16.64
N ARG A 210 2.08 4.62 17.21
CA ARG A 210 2.36 3.20 17.05
C ARG A 210 1.06 2.43 16.88
N ILE A 211 1.06 1.52 15.93
CA ILE A 211 0.02 0.52 15.75
C ILE A 211 0.73 -0.81 15.75
N VAL A 212 0.33 -1.72 16.62
CA VAL A 212 0.88 -3.08 16.68
C VAL A 212 -0.25 -4.07 16.49
N GLY A 213 -0.03 -5.18 15.79
CA GLY A 213 -1.09 -6.17 15.60
C GLY A 213 -0.56 -7.57 15.30
N CYS A 214 -1.07 -8.54 16.06
CA CYS A 214 -0.99 -9.95 15.75
C CYS A 214 -2.42 -10.45 15.52
N ILE A 215 -2.97 -10.10 14.37
CA ILE A 215 -4.38 -10.34 14.03
C ILE A 215 -4.56 -11.58 13.13
N PRO A 216 -5.77 -12.17 13.09
CA PRO A 216 -6.03 -13.40 12.35
C PRO A 216 -5.71 -13.30 10.85
N GLN A 217 -5.19 -14.39 10.28
CA GLN A 217 -4.77 -14.49 8.86
C GLN A 217 -5.33 -15.75 8.20
N ILE A 218 -6.63 -15.71 7.87
CA ILE A 218 -7.41 -16.90 7.50
C ILE A 218 -7.93 -16.81 6.10
N LEU A 219 -7.84 -17.93 5.42
CA LEU A 219 -8.16 -18.09 4.02
C LEU A 219 -9.66 -18.34 3.87
N ASN A 220 -10.28 -17.59 2.95
CA ASN A 220 -11.64 -17.79 2.49
C ASN A 220 -12.68 -17.98 3.62
N PRO A 221 -12.97 -16.92 4.39
CA PRO A 221 -13.92 -17.00 5.50
C PRO A 221 -15.32 -17.37 5.02
N ASN A 222 -16.06 -18.11 5.86
CA ASN A 222 -17.48 -18.39 5.63
C ASN A 222 -18.29 -17.08 5.68
N PRO A 223 -18.92 -16.63 4.59
CA PRO A 223 -19.69 -15.37 4.55
C PRO A 223 -20.84 -15.32 5.56
N ASP A 224 -21.40 -16.47 5.96
CA ASP A 224 -22.53 -16.54 6.91
C ASP A 224 -22.11 -16.32 8.37
N ALA A 225 -20.83 -16.44 8.69
CA ALA A 225 -20.29 -16.07 9.99
C ALA A 225 -20.13 -14.53 10.14
N MET A 226 -20.09 -13.82 9.01
CA MET A 226 -19.74 -12.40 8.90
C MET A 226 -20.89 -11.43 9.12
N SER A 227 -22.13 -11.89 8.96
CA SER A 227 -23.35 -11.05 9.02
C SER A 227 -24.05 -11.07 10.38
N LYS A 228 -23.54 -11.85 11.33
CA LYS A 228 -24.16 -12.01 12.66
C LYS A 228 -23.66 -10.92 13.60
N ILE A 229 -24.61 -10.24 14.26
CA ILE A 229 -24.32 -9.29 15.34
C ILE A 229 -23.51 -10.03 16.41
N ILE A 230 -22.27 -9.59 16.62
CA ILE A 230 -21.42 -10.12 17.69
C ILE A 230 -22.00 -9.60 19.01
N THR A 231 -22.41 -10.51 19.87
CA THR A 231 -22.93 -10.20 21.21
C THR A 231 -22.21 -11.03 22.24
N GLU A 232 -22.08 -10.50 23.46
CA GLU A 232 -21.45 -11.18 24.61
C GLU A 232 -22.10 -12.54 24.94
N ASN A 233 -23.37 -12.72 24.56
CA ASN A 233 -24.16 -13.94 24.75
C ASN A 233 -23.97 -14.99 23.65
N ALA A 234 -23.09 -14.77 22.68
CA ALA A 234 -22.79 -15.76 21.65
C ALA A 234 -22.09 -16.99 22.25
N SER A 235 -22.23 -18.15 21.60
CA SER A 235 -21.64 -19.41 22.06
C SER A 235 -20.11 -19.32 22.18
N GLU A 236 -19.53 -20.02 23.16
CA GLU A 236 -18.08 -20.09 23.40
C GLU A 236 -17.27 -20.45 22.15
N GLU A 237 -17.74 -21.42 21.37
CA GLU A 237 -17.11 -21.84 20.10
C GLU A 237 -17.12 -20.71 19.05
N PHE A 238 -18.22 -19.97 18.92
CA PHE A 238 -18.31 -18.80 18.03
C PHE A 238 -17.36 -17.69 18.46
N LEU A 239 -17.30 -17.37 19.75
CA LEU A 239 -16.39 -16.33 20.27
C LEU A 239 -14.92 -16.75 20.15
N HIS A 240 -14.59 -18.01 20.41
CA HIS A 240 -13.27 -18.55 20.12
C HIS A 240 -12.95 -18.45 18.62
N SER A 241 -13.91 -18.74 17.75
CA SER A 241 -13.74 -18.58 16.30
C SER A 241 -13.57 -17.13 15.83
N LEU A 242 -13.76 -16.12 16.70
CA LEU A 242 -13.37 -14.74 16.38
C LEU A 242 -11.85 -14.54 16.36
N SER A 243 -11.08 -15.38 17.08
CA SER A 243 -9.63 -15.50 16.84
C SER A 243 -9.32 -16.02 15.43
N ASN A 244 -10.35 -16.51 14.74
CA ASN A 244 -10.33 -16.93 13.36
C ASN A 244 -11.17 -16.02 12.42
N TYR A 245 -11.55 -14.82 12.88
CA TYR A 245 -12.38 -13.90 12.10
C TYR A 245 -11.61 -13.34 10.89
N CYS A 246 -12.24 -13.35 9.73
CA CYS A 246 -11.77 -12.68 8.54
C CYS A 246 -12.98 -12.13 7.79
N ALA A 247 -12.99 -10.84 7.47
CA ALA A 247 -14.01 -10.28 6.59
C ALA A 247 -13.49 -10.24 5.16
N LEU A 248 -14.27 -10.76 4.21
CA LEU A 248 -14.10 -10.49 2.77
C LEU A 248 -14.17 -8.98 2.56
N GLN A 249 -13.02 -8.36 2.29
CA GLN A 249 -12.89 -6.92 2.07
C GLN A 249 -13.01 -6.54 0.59
N GLY A 250 -13.02 -7.52 -0.31
CA GLY A 250 -12.92 -7.30 -1.75
C GLY A 250 -11.48 -7.02 -2.20
N PHE A 251 -10.49 -7.38 -1.40
CA PHE A 251 -9.07 -7.24 -1.73
C PHE A 251 -8.54 -8.49 -2.44
N VAL A 252 -7.52 -8.30 -3.28
CA VAL A 252 -6.75 -9.45 -3.85
C VAL A 252 -6.14 -10.29 -2.71
N GLU A 253 -5.78 -9.62 -1.62
CA GLU A 253 -5.23 -10.18 -0.39
C GLU A 253 -6.17 -11.10 0.39
N ASP A 254 -7.50 -11.02 0.16
CA ASP A 254 -8.48 -11.92 0.80
C ASP A 254 -8.24 -13.37 0.40
N GLN A 255 -7.79 -13.61 -0.84
CA GLN A 255 -7.49 -14.95 -1.38
C GLN A 255 -6.32 -15.61 -0.63
N PHE A 256 -5.50 -14.82 0.05
CA PHE A 256 -4.33 -15.26 0.80
C PHE A 256 -4.51 -15.16 2.32
N GLY A 257 -5.72 -14.80 2.78
CA GLY A 257 -6.02 -14.57 4.19
C GLY A 257 -5.34 -13.35 4.79
N LEU A 258 -4.94 -12.39 3.95
CA LEU A 258 -4.28 -11.15 4.36
C LEU A 258 -5.22 -9.94 4.35
N GLY A 259 -6.49 -10.14 4.01
CA GLY A 259 -7.51 -9.08 3.91
C GLY A 259 -7.68 -8.24 5.18
N LEU A 260 -7.68 -8.87 6.35
CA LEU A 260 -7.82 -8.18 7.63
C LEU A 260 -6.63 -7.25 7.90
N ILE A 261 -5.41 -7.68 7.57
CA ILE A 261 -4.19 -6.87 7.70
C ILE A 261 -4.19 -5.74 6.68
N ALA A 262 -4.60 -6.00 5.44
CA ALA A 262 -4.78 -4.98 4.43
C ALA A 262 -5.73 -3.87 4.92
N ARG A 263 -6.89 -4.22 5.47
CA ARG A 263 -7.83 -3.25 6.07
C ARG A 263 -7.21 -2.53 7.26
N ALA A 264 -6.53 -3.25 8.17
CA ALA A 264 -5.88 -2.66 9.34
C ALA A 264 -4.82 -1.62 8.95
N VAL A 265 -4.05 -1.88 7.88
CA VAL A 265 -3.08 -0.93 7.33
C VAL A 265 -3.79 0.30 6.78
N GLU A 266 -4.85 0.14 5.99
CA GLU A 266 -5.60 1.27 5.40
C GLU A 266 -6.31 2.13 6.45
N GLU A 267 -6.94 1.50 7.45
CA GLU A 267 -7.48 2.23 8.61
C GLU A 267 -6.35 2.90 9.39
N GLY A 268 -5.22 2.22 9.55
CA GLY A 268 -4.00 2.73 10.17
C GLY A 268 -3.50 4.01 9.51
N ILE A 269 -3.49 4.07 8.17
CA ILE A 269 -3.08 5.27 7.41
C ILE A 269 -3.91 6.49 7.84
N SER A 270 -5.18 6.30 8.19
CA SER A 270 -6.06 7.40 8.57
C SER A 270 -5.83 7.95 9.98
N VAL A 271 -5.37 7.13 10.93
CA VAL A 271 -5.21 7.52 12.35
C VAL A 271 -3.75 7.71 12.78
N ILE A 272 -2.80 7.13 12.04
CA ILE A 272 -1.38 7.20 12.41
C ILE A 272 -0.80 8.59 12.12
N LYS A 273 0.02 9.13 13.01
CA LYS A 273 0.77 10.38 12.75
C LYS A 273 1.76 10.19 11.60
N PRO A 274 2.19 11.26 10.90
CA PRO A 274 3.09 11.17 9.75
C PRO A 274 4.34 10.30 9.94
N HIS A 275 4.97 10.36 11.13
CA HIS A 275 6.18 9.59 11.46
C HIS A 275 5.90 8.35 12.31
N GLY A 276 4.63 7.92 12.37
CA GLY A 276 4.26 6.74 13.14
C GLY A 276 4.72 5.45 12.47
N ILE A 277 4.72 4.37 13.25
CA ILE A 277 5.19 3.05 12.84
C ILE A 277 4.06 2.04 13.07
N MET A 278 3.79 1.23 12.06
CA MET A 278 2.90 0.07 12.19
C MET A 278 3.75 -1.19 12.27
N ILE A 279 3.47 -2.09 13.22
CA ILE A 279 4.23 -3.33 13.41
C ILE A 279 3.27 -4.51 13.37
N PHE A 280 3.43 -5.39 12.39
CA PHE A 280 2.53 -6.52 12.18
C PHE A 280 3.27 -7.85 12.22
N ASN A 281 2.63 -8.84 12.82
CA ASN A 281 3.03 -10.23 12.72
C ASN A 281 2.37 -10.86 11.47
N MET A 282 3.17 -11.47 10.60
CA MET A 282 2.75 -11.98 9.29
C MET A 282 3.10 -13.46 9.16
N GLY A 283 2.09 -14.29 8.93
CA GLY A 283 2.27 -15.69 8.57
C GLY A 283 2.81 -15.79 7.15
N GLY A 284 3.94 -16.46 6.96
CA GLY A 284 4.64 -16.57 5.69
C GLY A 284 4.04 -17.55 4.69
N ARG A 285 2.85 -18.13 4.96
CA ARG A 285 2.21 -19.10 4.06
C ARG A 285 2.02 -18.54 2.64
N PRO A 286 1.53 -17.30 2.43
CA PRO A 286 1.40 -16.70 1.09
C PRO A 286 2.72 -16.42 0.37
N GLY A 287 3.85 -16.63 1.04
CA GLY A 287 5.16 -16.30 0.54
C GLY A 287 5.57 -14.86 0.79
N GLN A 288 6.88 -14.68 0.96
CA GLN A 288 7.46 -13.40 1.41
C GLN A 288 7.08 -12.23 0.49
N ALA A 289 7.16 -12.41 -0.82
CA ALA A 289 6.85 -11.34 -1.78
C ALA A 289 5.40 -10.87 -1.70
N VAL A 290 4.44 -11.74 -1.38
CA VAL A 290 3.03 -11.37 -1.21
C VAL A 290 2.83 -10.57 0.08
N CYS A 291 3.44 -11.01 1.18
CA CYS A 291 3.39 -10.29 2.46
C CYS A 291 4.00 -8.89 2.35
N GLU A 292 5.12 -8.74 1.64
CA GLU A 292 5.81 -7.45 1.45
C GLU A 292 5.02 -6.52 0.54
N ARG A 293 4.51 -7.04 -0.59
CA ARG A 293 3.73 -6.26 -1.55
C ARG A 293 2.45 -5.68 -0.94
N LEU A 294 1.86 -6.33 0.08
CA LEU A 294 0.71 -5.80 0.83
C LEU A 294 0.97 -4.40 1.37
N PHE A 295 2.19 -4.15 1.89
CA PHE A 295 2.58 -2.86 2.47
C PHE A 295 3.02 -1.88 1.39
N GLU A 296 3.86 -2.33 0.44
CA GLU A 296 4.41 -1.46 -0.60
C GLU A 296 3.33 -0.84 -1.47
N ARG A 297 2.35 -1.63 -1.91
CA ARG A 297 1.26 -1.14 -2.76
C ARG A 297 0.39 -0.09 -2.07
N ARG A 298 0.42 -0.02 -0.74
CA ARG A 298 -0.27 0.99 0.09
C ARG A 298 0.61 2.20 0.41
N GLY A 299 1.80 2.29 -0.17
CA GLY A 299 2.73 3.41 0.00
C GLY A 299 3.54 3.34 1.29
N LEU A 300 3.68 2.15 1.89
CA LEU A 300 4.54 1.94 3.05
C LEU A 300 5.91 1.40 2.62
N ARG A 301 6.94 1.84 3.32
CA ARG A 301 8.23 1.14 3.41
C ARG A 301 8.16 0.16 4.58
N PHE A 302 8.77 -0.99 4.45
CA PHE A 302 8.82 -2.00 5.50
C PHE A 302 10.25 -2.41 5.83
N ASN A 303 10.44 -2.94 7.03
CA ASN A 303 11.65 -3.62 7.46
C ASN A 303 11.25 -4.89 8.21
N ARG A 304 11.85 -6.03 7.87
CA ARG A 304 11.63 -7.29 8.58
C ARG A 304 12.51 -7.33 9.82
N LEU A 305 11.90 -7.15 10.99
CA LEU A 305 12.59 -7.08 12.28
C LEU A 305 13.03 -8.47 12.77
N TRP A 306 12.15 -9.44 12.55
CA TRP A 306 12.33 -10.80 13.04
C TRP A 306 11.62 -11.80 12.14
N GLN A 307 12.15 -13.03 12.11
CA GLN A 307 11.50 -14.15 11.47
C GLN A 307 11.90 -15.44 12.20
N THR A 308 10.92 -16.30 12.42
CA THR A 308 11.14 -17.68 12.88
C THR A 308 10.27 -18.65 12.08
N LYS A 309 10.38 -19.95 12.37
CA LYS A 309 9.47 -20.98 11.86
C LYS A 309 8.67 -21.54 13.01
N ILE A 310 7.38 -21.73 12.78
CA ILE A 310 6.47 -22.34 13.75
C ILE A 310 5.81 -23.56 13.13
N LEU A 311 5.51 -24.56 13.96
CA LEU A 311 4.79 -25.73 13.50
C LEU A 311 3.39 -25.34 13.05
N GLN A 312 2.92 -25.94 11.97
CA GLN A 312 1.52 -25.82 11.60
C GLN A 312 0.68 -26.55 12.63
N ALA A 313 -0.31 -25.87 13.20
CA ALA A 313 -1.24 -26.48 14.13
C ALA A 313 -1.98 -27.63 13.44
N ALA A 314 -2.15 -28.75 14.16
CA ALA A 314 -2.63 -30.01 13.60
C ALA A 314 -4.10 -29.96 13.14
N ASP A 315 -4.86 -29.02 13.68
CA ASP A 315 -6.26 -28.73 13.38
C ASP A 315 -6.44 -27.73 12.22
N THR A 316 -5.36 -27.10 11.73
CA THR A 316 -5.46 -26.19 10.59
C THR A 316 -5.49 -26.97 9.28
N ASP A 317 -6.65 -26.98 8.62
CA ASP A 317 -6.75 -27.53 7.27
C ASP A 317 -6.11 -26.60 6.23
N ILE A 318 -5.19 -27.14 5.45
CA ILE A 318 -4.52 -26.44 4.35
C ILE A 318 -5.04 -26.88 2.96
N SER A 319 -6.10 -27.68 2.89
CA SER A 319 -6.72 -28.14 1.64
C SER A 319 -7.11 -26.99 0.71
N ALA A 320 -7.67 -25.91 1.25
CA ALA A 320 -8.03 -24.70 0.50
C ALA A 320 -6.82 -24.08 -0.23
N LEU A 321 -5.63 -24.16 0.37
CA LEU A 321 -4.39 -23.67 -0.27
C LEU A 321 -3.98 -24.53 -1.46
N VAL A 322 -4.15 -25.85 -1.35
CA VAL A 322 -3.90 -26.80 -2.43
C VAL A 322 -4.82 -26.51 -3.62
N GLU A 323 -6.09 -26.21 -3.37
CA GLU A 323 -7.05 -25.84 -4.42
C GLU A 323 -6.66 -24.54 -5.14
N ILE A 324 -6.17 -23.54 -4.41
CA ILE A 324 -5.66 -22.30 -5.00
C ILE A 324 -4.41 -22.57 -5.86
N GLU A 325 -3.47 -23.42 -5.41
CA GLU A 325 -2.29 -23.80 -6.24
C GLU A 325 -2.66 -24.60 -7.49
N ASN A 326 -3.83 -25.24 -7.51
CA ASN A 326 -4.31 -25.99 -8.67
C ASN A 326 -4.98 -25.09 -9.71
N SER A 327 -5.62 -24.01 -9.25
CA SER A 327 -6.36 -23.07 -10.11
C SER A 327 -5.57 -21.81 -10.46
N SER A 328 -4.43 -21.56 -9.81
CA SER A 328 -3.59 -20.37 -10.02
C SER A 328 -2.11 -20.70 -10.23
N ARG A 329 -1.34 -19.70 -10.66
CA ARG A 329 0.14 -19.79 -10.73
C ARG A 329 0.83 -19.49 -9.40
N HIS A 330 0.06 -19.17 -8.35
CA HIS A 330 0.62 -18.85 -7.05
C HIS A 330 1.19 -20.12 -6.39
N ARG A 331 2.23 -19.95 -5.58
CA ARG A 331 2.89 -21.02 -4.83
C ARG A 331 3.01 -20.58 -3.38
N PHE A 332 2.37 -21.31 -2.47
CA PHE A 332 2.50 -21.08 -1.03
C PHE A 332 3.83 -21.64 -0.52
N GLU A 333 4.25 -21.17 0.66
CA GLU A 333 5.53 -21.50 1.27
C GLU A 333 5.35 -22.22 2.60
N PHE A 334 5.74 -23.50 2.62
CA PHE A 334 5.81 -24.35 3.81
C PHE A 334 7.20 -24.98 3.94
N PHE A 335 7.53 -25.56 5.08
CA PHE A 335 8.79 -26.26 5.33
C PHE A 335 8.53 -27.64 5.94
N MET A 336 9.39 -28.60 5.63
CA MET A 336 9.38 -29.94 6.25
C MET A 336 9.99 -29.86 7.65
N GLY A 337 9.16 -29.60 8.65
CA GLY A 337 9.56 -29.36 10.03
C GLY A 337 10.39 -28.07 10.19
N LEU A 338 10.76 -27.77 11.45
CA LEU A 338 11.39 -26.50 11.81
C LEU A 338 12.79 -26.28 11.21
N VAL A 339 13.49 -27.37 10.88
CA VAL A 339 14.88 -27.33 10.36
C VAL A 339 14.95 -27.28 8.84
N GLY A 340 13.84 -27.52 8.13
CA GLY A 340 13.84 -27.51 6.66
C GLY A 340 14.20 -26.12 6.14
N ASP A 341 15.18 -26.00 5.25
CA ASP A 341 15.72 -24.73 4.74
C ASP A 341 15.04 -24.27 3.45
N GLN A 342 14.55 -25.21 2.64
CA GLN A 342 13.87 -24.93 1.37
C GLN A 342 12.34 -24.95 1.50
N PRO A 343 11.62 -23.99 0.91
CA PRO A 343 10.17 -23.97 0.92
C PRO A 343 9.57 -25.00 -0.07
N ILE A 344 8.58 -25.74 0.41
CA ILE A 344 7.73 -26.64 -0.37
C ILE A 344 6.35 -25.99 -0.60
N CYS A 345 5.70 -26.34 -1.72
CA CYS A 345 4.37 -25.82 -2.05
C CYS A 345 3.27 -26.48 -1.18
N ALA A 346 2.07 -25.89 -1.15
CA ALA A 346 0.95 -26.41 -0.36
C ALA A 346 0.61 -27.87 -0.71
N ARG A 347 0.63 -28.25 -2.00
CA ARG A 347 0.42 -29.65 -2.43
C ARG A 347 1.37 -30.63 -1.77
N THR A 348 2.67 -30.32 -1.79
CA THR A 348 3.70 -31.19 -1.21
C THR A 348 3.59 -31.20 0.31
N ALA A 349 3.31 -30.06 0.93
CA ALA A 349 3.12 -29.95 2.38
C ALA A 349 1.93 -30.79 2.85
N TRP A 350 0.79 -30.71 2.15
CA TRP A 350 -0.41 -31.49 2.45
C TRP A 350 -0.17 -32.99 2.31
N ALA A 351 0.48 -33.42 1.22
CA ALA A 351 0.81 -34.83 1.01
C ALA A 351 1.79 -35.35 2.09
N TYR A 352 2.80 -34.56 2.44
CA TYR A 352 3.77 -34.92 3.48
C TYR A 352 3.11 -35.00 4.88
N ALA A 353 2.23 -34.05 5.21
CA ALA A 353 1.49 -34.07 6.47
C ALA A 353 0.56 -35.29 6.57
N LYS A 354 -0.16 -35.63 5.48
CA LYS A 354 -1.01 -36.84 5.42
C LYS A 354 -0.21 -38.14 5.58
N ALA A 355 1.07 -38.15 5.20
CA ALA A 355 1.98 -39.27 5.41
C ALA A 355 2.58 -39.32 6.83
N GLY A 356 2.14 -38.46 7.75
CA GLY A 356 2.63 -38.40 9.13
C GLY A 356 3.81 -37.44 9.34
N GLY A 357 4.22 -36.69 8.31
CA GLY A 357 5.22 -35.64 8.41
C GLY A 357 4.73 -34.43 9.19
N ARG A 358 5.64 -33.68 9.81
CA ARG A 358 5.33 -32.37 10.41
C ARG A 358 5.70 -31.26 9.44
N ILE A 359 4.79 -30.30 9.26
CA ILE A 359 5.04 -29.11 8.44
C ILE A 359 5.11 -27.86 9.32
N SER A 360 5.84 -26.86 8.86
CA SER A 360 5.94 -25.54 9.48
C SER A 360 5.83 -24.45 8.44
N HIS A 361 5.58 -23.22 8.88
CA HIS A 361 5.63 -22.02 8.04
C HIS A 361 6.44 -20.94 8.73
N ALA A 362 6.91 -19.96 7.96
CA ALA A 362 7.61 -18.80 8.52
C ALA A 362 6.61 -17.89 9.23
N LEU A 363 7.06 -17.21 10.27
CA LEU A 363 6.33 -16.14 10.95
C LEU A 363 7.27 -14.94 11.08
N SER A 364 6.87 -13.81 10.50
CA SER A 364 7.71 -12.63 10.32
C SER A 364 7.10 -11.41 10.96
N VAL A 365 7.92 -10.61 11.65
CA VAL A 365 7.48 -9.33 12.23
C VAL A 365 8.01 -8.20 11.37
N TYR A 366 7.09 -7.40 10.81
CA TYR A 366 7.41 -6.29 9.93
C TYR A 366 7.12 -4.95 10.61
N SER A 367 8.09 -4.02 10.56
CA SER A 367 7.92 -2.61 10.92
C SER A 367 7.71 -1.80 9.66
N CYS A 368 6.62 -1.04 9.60
CA CYS A 368 6.17 -0.33 8.41
C CYS A 368 5.99 1.17 8.69
N GLN A 369 6.39 2.01 7.73
CA GLN A 369 6.28 3.47 7.79
C GLN A 369 5.79 4.02 6.46
N LEU A 370 5.05 5.12 6.49
CA LEU A 370 4.61 5.77 5.26
C LEU A 370 5.81 6.40 4.53
N ARG A 371 5.94 6.12 3.23
CA ARG A 371 7.02 6.66 2.38
C ARG A 371 6.96 8.19 2.27
N GLN A 372 5.76 8.72 2.04
CA GLN A 372 5.46 10.16 1.94
C GLN A 372 4.15 10.44 2.68
N PRO A 373 4.19 10.63 4.01
CA PRO A 373 3.02 10.46 4.85
C PRO A 373 1.86 11.40 4.51
N CYS A 374 2.16 12.67 4.23
CA CYS A 374 1.13 13.66 3.89
C CYS A 374 0.43 13.35 2.56
N GLN A 375 1.20 12.89 1.57
CA GLN A 375 0.70 12.58 0.22
C GLN A 375 -0.08 11.29 0.21
N VAL A 376 0.45 10.22 0.83
CA VAL A 376 -0.24 8.93 0.94
C VAL A 376 -1.57 9.09 1.67
N LYS A 377 -1.60 9.83 2.79
CA LYS A 377 -2.85 10.12 3.51
C LYS A 377 -3.90 10.79 2.64
N LYS A 378 -3.53 11.80 1.84
CA LYS A 378 -4.44 12.49 0.90
C LYS A 378 -5.03 11.54 -0.14
N ILE A 379 -4.22 10.63 -0.68
CA ILE A 379 -4.67 9.62 -1.64
C ILE A 379 -5.72 8.71 -1.00
N PHE A 380 -5.44 8.16 0.17
CA PHE A 380 -6.39 7.27 0.87
C PHE A 380 -7.64 8.02 1.36
N GLU A 381 -7.53 9.28 1.77
CA GLU A 381 -8.70 10.10 2.12
C GLU A 381 -9.63 10.31 0.91
N PHE A 382 -9.07 10.56 -0.26
CA PHE A 382 -9.84 10.70 -1.50
C PHE A 382 -10.59 9.41 -1.86
N LEU A 383 -9.91 8.26 -1.77
CA LEU A 383 -10.47 6.96 -2.15
C LEU A 383 -11.65 6.51 -1.28
N LYS A 384 -11.71 6.96 -0.02
CA LYS A 384 -12.83 6.66 0.88
C LYS A 384 -14.18 7.17 0.36
N ASN A 385 -14.21 8.14 -0.55
CA ASN A 385 -15.43 8.76 -1.05
C ASN A 385 -16.01 8.07 -2.30
N GLY A 386 -16.27 6.75 -2.21
CA GLY A 386 -17.02 6.02 -3.25
C GLY A 386 -16.18 5.42 -4.40
N PHE A 387 -14.86 5.32 -4.25
CA PHE A 387 -13.95 4.78 -5.28
C PHE A 387 -13.47 3.35 -4.97
N HIS A 388 -14.39 2.44 -4.60
CA HIS A 388 -14.04 1.08 -4.18
C HIS A 388 -13.23 0.29 -5.23
N ASP A 389 -13.62 0.36 -6.51
CA ASP A 389 -12.91 -0.32 -7.60
C ASP A 389 -11.49 0.23 -7.81
N ILE A 390 -11.29 1.53 -7.59
CA ILE A 390 -9.96 2.15 -7.69
C ILE A 390 -9.13 1.80 -6.45
N SER A 391 -9.73 1.75 -5.27
CA SER A 391 -9.05 1.39 -4.03
C SER A 391 -8.44 -0.01 -4.10
N SER A 392 -9.17 -0.98 -4.66
CA SER A 392 -8.68 -2.37 -4.81
C SER A 392 -7.57 -2.51 -5.86
N SER A 393 -7.49 -1.60 -6.82
CA SER A 393 -6.50 -1.60 -7.92
C SER A 393 -5.31 -0.67 -7.71
N LEU A 394 -5.34 0.19 -6.67
CA LEU A 394 -4.23 1.06 -6.33
C LEU A 394 -2.96 0.24 -6.06
N ASP A 395 -1.86 0.65 -6.71
CA ASP A 395 -0.54 0.09 -6.50
C ASP A 395 0.50 1.21 -6.42
N LEU A 396 0.95 1.49 -5.20
CA LEU A 396 2.02 2.43 -4.88
C LEU A 396 3.37 1.74 -4.67
N SER A 397 3.54 0.51 -5.16
CA SER A 397 4.84 -0.16 -5.19
C SER A 397 5.69 0.39 -6.34
N PHE A 398 6.96 0.66 -6.06
CA PHE A 398 7.91 1.21 -7.02
C PHE A 398 9.27 0.55 -6.79
N GLU A 399 9.89 0.07 -7.87
CA GLU A 399 11.26 -0.46 -7.83
C GLU A 399 12.30 0.65 -7.60
N ASP A 400 12.00 1.87 -8.07
CA ASP A 400 12.86 3.05 -7.97
C ASP A 400 12.21 4.12 -7.09
N ASP A 401 12.92 4.53 -6.05
CA ASP A 401 12.51 5.55 -5.10
C ASP A 401 12.29 6.92 -5.77
N SER A 402 13.07 7.27 -6.81
CA SER A 402 12.90 8.52 -7.57
C SER A 402 11.55 8.57 -8.29
N VAL A 403 11.07 7.43 -8.79
CA VAL A 403 9.76 7.31 -9.44
C VAL A 403 8.64 7.47 -8.40
N ALA A 404 8.81 6.92 -7.20
CA ALA A 404 7.87 7.11 -6.10
C ALA A 404 7.79 8.58 -5.67
N ASP A 405 8.93 9.27 -5.65
CA ASP A 405 9.08 10.68 -5.29
C ASP A 405 8.39 11.64 -6.26
N GLU A 406 8.11 11.20 -7.49
CA GLU A 406 7.31 11.97 -8.45
C GLU A 406 5.84 11.52 -8.49
N LYS A 407 5.57 10.20 -8.51
CA LYS A 407 4.20 9.68 -8.68
C LYS A 407 3.31 9.92 -7.48
N ILE A 408 3.81 9.72 -6.27
CA ILE A 408 2.99 9.84 -5.07
C ILE A 408 2.52 11.30 -4.89
N PRO A 409 3.37 12.33 -5.02
CA PRO A 409 2.92 13.72 -4.99
C PRO A 409 1.97 14.06 -6.15
N PHE A 410 2.22 13.54 -7.35
CA PHE A 410 1.31 13.74 -8.48
C PHE A 410 -0.08 13.17 -8.20
N LEU A 411 -0.18 11.93 -7.70
CA LEU A 411 -1.45 11.31 -7.35
C LEU A 411 -2.17 12.07 -6.22
N ALA A 412 -1.44 12.52 -5.21
CA ALA A 412 -2.02 13.34 -4.14
C ALA A 412 -2.52 14.70 -4.66
N TYR A 413 -1.79 15.32 -5.59
CA TYR A 413 -2.24 16.55 -6.27
C TYR A 413 -3.50 16.29 -7.10
N LEU A 414 -3.51 15.22 -7.91
CA LEU A 414 -4.65 14.83 -8.73
C LEU A 414 -5.88 14.54 -7.87
N ALA A 415 -5.74 13.81 -6.77
CA ALA A 415 -6.80 13.53 -5.81
C ALA A 415 -7.43 14.83 -5.27
N ASN A 416 -6.61 15.80 -4.87
CA ASN A 416 -7.10 17.11 -4.43
C ASN A 416 -7.84 17.85 -5.55
N VAL A 417 -7.27 17.90 -6.75
CA VAL A 417 -7.87 18.54 -7.91
C VAL A 417 -9.23 17.93 -8.24
N LEU A 418 -9.33 16.61 -8.28
CA LEU A 418 -10.59 15.90 -8.55
C LEU A 418 -11.63 16.08 -7.43
N LYS A 419 -11.20 16.28 -6.18
CA LYS A 419 -12.10 16.58 -5.05
C LYS A 419 -12.71 17.99 -5.15
N GLU A 420 -11.96 18.95 -5.68
CA GLU A 420 -12.36 20.36 -5.74
C GLU A 420 -13.07 20.73 -7.06
N ILE A 421 -12.77 20.02 -8.16
CA ILE A 421 -13.32 20.33 -9.47
C ILE A 421 -14.77 19.86 -9.59
N SER A 422 -15.67 20.77 -9.94
CA SER A 422 -17.07 20.46 -10.31
C SER A 422 -17.27 20.26 -11.82
N PHE A 423 -16.33 20.73 -12.65
CA PHE A 423 -16.34 20.58 -14.11
C PHE A 423 -14.94 20.68 -14.71
N PHE A 424 -14.65 19.91 -15.77
CA PHE A 424 -13.37 20.04 -16.46
C PHE A 424 -13.30 21.36 -17.24
N PRO A 425 -12.22 22.15 -17.08
CA PRO A 425 -12.06 23.39 -17.84
C PRO A 425 -11.86 23.07 -19.32
N TYR A 426 -12.52 23.84 -20.19
CA TYR A 426 -12.27 23.77 -21.62
C TYR A 426 -10.95 24.47 -21.93
N GLU A 427 -9.91 23.69 -22.23
CA GLU A 427 -8.61 24.22 -22.60
C GLU A 427 -8.60 24.69 -24.07
N PRO A 428 -7.76 25.68 -24.45
CA PRO A 428 -7.65 26.11 -25.84
C PRO A 428 -7.21 24.96 -26.76
N PRO A 429 -7.50 25.02 -28.08
CA PRO A 429 -7.05 24.02 -29.05
C PRO A 429 -5.53 23.80 -29.05
N ALA A 430 -4.75 24.83 -28.70
CA ALA A 430 -3.30 24.75 -28.59
C ALA A 430 -2.80 24.04 -27.32
N GLY A 431 -3.71 23.63 -26.42
CA GLY A 431 -3.43 23.07 -25.12
C GLY A 431 -3.29 24.11 -24.00
N SER A 432 -3.14 23.60 -22.77
CA SER A 432 -3.12 24.42 -21.56
C SER A 432 -2.01 25.46 -21.56
N ARG A 433 -2.37 26.74 -21.36
CA ARG A 433 -1.40 27.84 -21.29
C ARG A 433 -0.41 27.67 -20.15
N LYS A 434 -0.84 27.07 -19.03
CA LYS A 434 0.03 26.75 -17.88
C LYS A 434 1.11 25.76 -18.31
N PHE A 435 0.71 24.67 -18.95
CA PHE A 435 1.66 23.66 -19.43
C PHE A 435 2.62 24.22 -20.48
N ARG A 436 2.10 24.92 -21.49
CA ARG A 436 2.92 25.60 -22.50
C ARG A 436 3.93 26.57 -21.90
N SER A 437 3.54 27.31 -20.86
CA SER A 437 4.45 28.20 -20.12
C SER A 437 5.58 27.42 -19.45
N LEU A 438 5.29 26.28 -18.82
CA LEU A 438 6.30 25.41 -18.20
C LEU A 438 7.30 24.88 -19.24
N ILE A 439 6.83 24.44 -20.40
CA ILE A 439 7.70 23.97 -21.48
C ILE A 439 8.58 25.10 -22.02
N SER A 440 8.00 26.26 -22.28
CA SER A 440 8.78 27.41 -22.76
C SER A 440 9.82 27.86 -21.72
N GLY A 441 9.47 27.83 -20.43
CA GLY A 441 10.40 28.10 -19.33
C GLY A 441 11.53 27.08 -19.25
N PHE A 442 11.21 25.79 -19.37
CA PHE A 442 12.21 24.71 -19.41
C PHE A 442 13.20 24.91 -20.56
N MET A 443 12.70 25.13 -21.77
CA MET A 443 13.53 25.36 -22.96
C MET A 443 14.43 26.59 -22.81
N LYS A 444 13.91 27.67 -22.20
CA LYS A 444 14.67 28.88 -21.93
C LYS A 444 15.76 28.70 -20.88
N ILE A 445 15.47 27.97 -19.80
CA ILE A 445 16.40 27.80 -18.67
C ILE A 445 17.48 26.77 -19.01
N TYR A 446 17.11 25.60 -19.52
CA TYR A 446 18.01 24.46 -19.67
C TYR A 446 18.62 24.32 -21.06
N HIS A 447 17.94 24.81 -22.11
CA HIS A 447 18.43 24.76 -23.48
C HIS A 447 18.76 26.14 -24.06
N HIS A 448 18.55 27.22 -23.29
CA HIS A 448 18.75 28.60 -23.73
C HIS A 448 17.99 28.99 -25.00
N VAL A 449 16.89 28.30 -25.30
CA VAL A 449 16.04 28.62 -26.46
C VAL A 449 14.99 29.66 -26.05
N PRO A 450 14.95 30.86 -26.68
CA PRO A 450 14.09 31.96 -26.24
C PRO A 450 12.64 31.79 -26.72
N LEU A 451 11.94 30.78 -26.19
CA LEU A 451 10.53 30.51 -26.47
C LEU A 451 9.58 31.23 -25.52
N THR A 452 8.38 31.52 -26.01
CA THR A 452 7.21 31.86 -25.19
C THR A 452 6.17 30.74 -25.26
N ALA A 453 5.14 30.81 -24.40
CA ALA A 453 4.04 29.86 -24.46
C ALA A 453 3.35 29.85 -25.82
N ASP A 454 3.36 30.96 -26.58
CA ASP A 454 2.72 31.05 -27.91
C ASP A 454 3.50 30.32 -29.01
N ASN A 455 4.74 29.91 -28.71
CA ASN A 455 5.53 29.05 -29.59
C ASN A 455 5.30 27.55 -29.37
N VAL A 456 4.43 27.17 -28.43
CA VAL A 456 4.22 25.77 -28.03
C VAL A 456 2.77 25.38 -28.25
N VAL A 457 2.55 24.28 -28.98
CA VAL A 457 1.24 23.65 -29.18
C VAL A 457 1.30 22.21 -28.66
N VAL A 458 0.29 21.79 -27.91
CA VAL A 458 0.24 20.46 -27.28
C VAL A 458 -0.66 19.55 -28.09
N PHE A 459 -0.22 18.32 -28.35
CA PHE A 459 -1.01 17.30 -29.02
C PHE A 459 -1.10 16.01 -28.17
N PRO A 460 -2.17 15.22 -28.31
CA PRO A 460 -2.31 13.95 -27.58
C PRO A 460 -1.23 12.91 -27.94
N SER A 461 -0.67 12.94 -29.15
CA SER A 461 0.36 12.00 -29.59
C SER A 461 1.11 12.50 -30.83
N ARG A 462 2.23 11.84 -31.18
CA ARG A 462 3.00 12.11 -32.41
C ARG A 462 2.16 11.94 -33.66
N SER A 463 1.42 10.83 -33.74
CA SER A 463 0.59 10.51 -34.89
C SER A 463 -0.49 11.56 -35.10
N VAL A 464 -1.17 11.98 -34.03
CA VAL A 464 -2.21 13.03 -34.12
C VAL A 464 -1.62 14.37 -34.56
N ALA A 465 -0.42 14.74 -34.08
CA ALA A 465 0.24 15.97 -34.51
C ALA A 465 0.56 15.95 -36.01
N ILE A 466 1.20 14.88 -36.49
CA ILE A 466 1.59 14.72 -37.89
C ILE A 466 0.36 14.67 -38.79
N GLU A 467 -0.64 13.86 -38.44
CA GLU A 467 -1.88 13.73 -39.21
C GLU A 467 -2.62 15.08 -39.28
N SER A 468 -2.75 15.79 -38.16
CA SER A 468 -3.39 17.11 -38.13
C SER A 468 -2.66 18.11 -39.01
N THR A 469 -1.32 18.13 -38.97
CA THR A 469 -0.51 19.01 -39.83
C THR A 469 -0.74 18.69 -41.31
N LEU A 470 -0.74 17.41 -41.70
CA LEU A 470 -0.97 17.01 -43.09
C LEU A 470 -2.39 17.37 -43.55
N ARG A 471 -3.43 17.20 -42.70
CA ARG A 471 -4.80 17.60 -43.03
C ARG A 471 -4.98 19.10 -43.16
N VAL A 472 -4.27 19.89 -42.35
CA VAL A 472 -4.38 21.36 -42.39
C VAL A 472 -3.66 21.94 -43.61
N LEU A 473 -2.52 21.36 -43.98
CA LEU A 473 -1.74 21.79 -45.14
C LEU A 473 -2.27 21.20 -46.45
N SER A 474 -3.01 20.09 -46.40
CA SER A 474 -3.54 19.33 -47.54
C SER A 474 -2.55 19.17 -48.70
N PRO A 475 -1.32 18.67 -48.45
CA PRO A 475 -0.31 18.63 -49.48
C PRO A 475 -0.65 17.60 -50.55
N ARG A 476 -0.34 17.90 -51.82
CA ARG A 476 -0.45 16.89 -52.88
C ARG A 476 0.53 15.75 -52.67
N LEU A 477 1.74 16.09 -52.27
CA LEU A 477 2.82 15.15 -51.99
C LEU A 477 3.51 15.50 -50.68
N ALA A 478 3.53 14.54 -49.76
CA ALA A 478 4.33 14.58 -48.55
C ALA A 478 5.36 13.42 -48.54
N ILE A 479 6.55 13.70 -48.02
CA ILE A 479 7.54 12.66 -47.71
C ILE A 479 7.58 12.47 -46.21
N VAL A 480 7.42 11.23 -45.75
CA VAL A 480 7.33 10.92 -44.32
C VAL A 480 8.30 9.79 -43.96
N ASP A 481 9.06 9.97 -42.88
CA ASP A 481 9.89 8.93 -42.28
C ASP A 481 9.07 7.66 -42.00
N GLU A 482 9.58 6.50 -42.43
CA GLU A 482 8.93 5.19 -42.32
C GLU A 482 8.44 4.85 -40.88
N GLN A 483 9.14 5.32 -39.85
CA GLN A 483 8.74 5.08 -38.46
C GLN A 483 7.54 5.95 -38.05
N LEU A 484 7.36 7.09 -38.71
CA LEU A 484 6.31 8.07 -38.42
C LEU A 484 5.07 7.87 -39.32
N SER A 485 5.22 7.21 -40.47
CA SER A 485 4.12 6.94 -41.42
C SER A 485 3.14 5.86 -40.95
N ARG A 486 3.56 4.96 -40.06
CA ARG A 486 2.80 3.73 -39.66
C ARG A 486 1.38 3.99 -39.14
N HIS A 487 1.13 5.16 -38.60
CA HIS A 487 -0.15 5.54 -38.00
C HIS A 487 -1.00 6.45 -38.91
N LEU A 488 -0.50 6.78 -40.11
CA LEU A 488 -1.23 7.59 -41.06
C LEU A 488 -2.33 6.77 -41.78
N PRO A 489 -3.38 7.43 -42.28
CA PRO A 489 -4.41 6.76 -43.07
C PRO A 489 -3.82 5.96 -44.23
N ARG A 490 -4.13 4.66 -44.31
CA ARG A 490 -3.60 3.75 -45.35
C ARG A 490 -3.81 4.28 -46.76
N GLN A 491 -4.95 4.94 -47.00
CA GLN A 491 -5.27 5.54 -48.30
C GLN A 491 -4.20 6.52 -48.80
N TRP A 492 -3.56 7.30 -47.91
CA TRP A 492 -2.50 8.25 -48.28
C TRP A 492 -1.21 7.56 -48.69
N LEU A 493 -0.93 6.37 -48.15
CA LEU A 493 0.25 5.56 -48.47
C LEU A 493 0.07 4.75 -49.75
N THR A 494 -1.18 4.41 -50.09
CA THR A 494 -1.50 3.59 -51.27
C THR A 494 -1.88 4.39 -52.50
N SER A 495 -2.18 5.69 -52.37
CA SER A 495 -2.60 6.55 -53.48
C SER A 495 -1.40 7.06 -54.29
N LEU A 496 -0.89 6.28 -55.23
CA LEU A 496 0.05 6.80 -56.24
C LEU A 496 -0.76 7.44 -57.39
N ASN A 497 -1.32 8.62 -57.15
CA ASN A 497 -2.04 9.39 -58.18
C ASN A 497 -1.13 10.09 -59.20
N ILE A 498 0.15 9.70 -59.28
CA ILE A 498 1.17 10.36 -60.11
C ILE A 498 0.87 10.19 -61.62
N GLU A 499 0.02 9.24 -62.02
CA GLU A 499 -0.27 8.94 -63.45
C GLU A 499 -1.73 9.22 -63.91
N ASN A 500 -2.69 9.55 -63.03
CA ASN A 500 -4.12 9.61 -63.39
C ASN A 500 -4.67 11.01 -63.79
N ALA A 501 -3.80 11.97 -64.11
CA ALA A 501 -4.22 13.33 -64.48
C ALA A 501 -4.93 13.46 -65.84
N GLU A 502 -5.04 12.39 -66.65
CA GLU A 502 -5.63 12.45 -67.99
C GLU A 502 -7.16 12.29 -68.06
N ASN A 503 -7.82 11.79 -67.00
CA ASN A 503 -9.28 11.57 -67.03
C ASN A 503 -9.98 12.44 -65.99
N GLY A 504 -10.50 13.59 -66.45
CA GLY A 504 -11.17 14.65 -65.67
C GLY A 504 -12.43 14.25 -64.90
N LYS A 505 -12.32 13.31 -63.96
CA LYS A 505 -13.22 13.16 -62.81
C LYS A 505 -12.67 14.00 -61.67
N SER A 506 -13.55 14.71 -60.96
CA SER A 506 -13.23 15.55 -59.81
C SER A 506 -12.30 14.82 -58.84
N VAL A 507 -11.07 15.28 -58.74
CA VAL A 507 -10.05 14.77 -57.83
C VAL A 507 -10.50 15.17 -56.42
N GLU A 508 -11.00 14.23 -55.62
CA GLU A 508 -11.00 14.42 -54.18
C GLU A 508 -9.54 14.67 -53.76
N GLU A 509 -9.32 15.70 -52.95
CA GLU A 509 -8.01 16.15 -52.44
C GLU A 509 -7.32 15.03 -51.64
N ALA A 510 -6.75 14.05 -52.35
CA ALA A 510 -6.12 12.88 -51.75
C ALA A 510 -4.65 13.17 -51.50
N ILE A 511 -4.31 13.48 -50.25
CA ILE A 511 -2.93 13.58 -49.76
C ILE A 511 -2.17 12.31 -50.13
N THR A 512 -1.07 12.43 -50.85
CA THR A 512 -0.17 11.31 -51.17
C THR A 512 1.06 11.35 -50.28
N VAL A 513 1.37 10.26 -49.60
CA VAL A 513 2.52 10.11 -48.71
C VAL A 513 3.50 9.09 -49.30
N ILE A 514 4.75 9.50 -49.47
CA ILE A 514 5.86 8.61 -49.81
C ILE A 514 6.70 8.36 -48.55
N GLU A 515 6.89 7.09 -48.22
CA GLU A 515 7.76 6.69 -47.12
C GLU A 515 9.23 6.89 -47.47
N ALA A 516 10.01 7.37 -46.51
CA ALA A 516 11.42 7.67 -46.68
C ALA A 516 12.28 7.20 -45.49
N PRO A 517 13.57 6.91 -45.72
CA PRO A 517 14.50 6.59 -44.65
C PRO A 517 14.78 7.82 -43.78
N ARG A 518 15.04 7.59 -42.49
CA ARG A 518 15.31 8.64 -41.49
C ARG A 518 16.61 9.44 -41.72
N GLN A 519 17.57 8.89 -42.45
CA GLN A 519 18.89 9.52 -42.63
C GLN A 519 18.78 10.83 -43.41
N SER A 520 19.38 11.90 -42.87
CA SER A 520 19.22 13.26 -43.42
C SER A 520 19.71 13.38 -44.86
N ASP A 521 20.82 12.75 -45.23
CA ASP A 521 21.37 12.82 -46.58
C ASP A 521 20.45 12.16 -47.62
N LEU A 522 19.86 11.01 -47.30
CA LEU A 522 18.90 10.32 -48.17
C LEU A 522 17.59 11.11 -48.28
N MET A 523 17.13 11.68 -47.16
CA MET A 523 15.96 12.55 -47.15
C MET A 523 16.18 13.79 -48.03
N VAL A 524 17.36 14.42 -47.96
CA VAL A 524 17.74 15.54 -48.83
C VAL A 524 17.72 15.16 -50.31
N GLU A 525 18.23 13.99 -50.66
CA GLU A 525 18.18 13.49 -52.05
C GLU A 525 16.73 13.35 -52.54
N LEU A 526 15.86 12.75 -51.73
CA LEU A 526 14.44 12.60 -52.04
C LEU A 526 13.73 13.94 -52.18
N ILE A 527 13.98 14.90 -51.28
CA ILE A 527 13.41 16.25 -51.35
C ILE A 527 13.79 16.94 -52.67
N LYS A 528 15.07 16.89 -53.06
CA LYS A 528 15.55 17.51 -54.30
C LYS A 528 14.95 16.89 -55.55
N LYS A 529 14.69 15.57 -55.54
CA LYS A 529 14.16 14.82 -56.69
C LYS A 529 12.65 14.92 -56.82
N LEU A 530 11.93 14.77 -55.72
CA LEU A 530 10.47 14.64 -55.69
C LEU A 530 9.77 15.97 -55.42
N LYS A 531 10.48 16.97 -54.89
CA LYS A 531 9.98 18.33 -54.61
C LYS A 531 8.63 18.32 -53.85
N PRO A 532 8.55 17.68 -52.67
CA PRO A 532 7.32 17.61 -51.90
C PRO A 532 6.91 18.97 -51.35
N GLU A 533 5.63 19.09 -50.97
CA GLU A 533 5.09 20.26 -50.29
C GLU A 533 5.33 20.19 -48.77
N VAL A 534 5.36 18.97 -48.21
CA VAL A 534 5.61 18.72 -46.78
C VAL A 534 6.60 17.56 -46.60
N VAL A 535 7.53 17.72 -45.66
CA VAL A 535 8.45 16.68 -45.21
C VAL A 535 8.27 16.47 -43.72
N VAL A 536 8.08 15.23 -43.30
CA VAL A 536 8.02 14.83 -41.89
C VAL A 536 9.14 13.83 -41.64
N THR A 537 10.14 14.17 -40.82
CA THR A 537 11.29 13.30 -40.61
C THR A 537 11.77 13.29 -39.17
N GLY A 538 12.31 12.15 -38.71
CA GLY A 538 13.13 12.11 -37.51
C GLY A 538 14.59 12.51 -37.78
N MET A 539 15.44 12.36 -36.77
CA MET A 539 16.91 12.40 -36.91
C MET A 539 17.53 11.09 -36.42
N ALA A 540 18.57 10.61 -37.10
CA ALA A 540 19.36 9.49 -36.59
C ALA A 540 20.18 9.92 -35.35
N GLN A 541 20.53 8.96 -34.48
CA GLN A 541 21.21 9.22 -33.20
C GLN A 541 22.51 10.02 -33.34
N TYR A 542 23.30 9.78 -34.39
CA TYR A 542 24.57 10.48 -34.60
C TYR A 542 24.37 11.88 -35.21
N GLU A 543 23.26 12.11 -35.91
CA GLU A 543 22.93 13.39 -36.54
C GLU A 543 22.36 14.39 -35.53
N SER A 544 21.75 13.91 -34.45
CA SER A 544 21.09 14.75 -33.45
C SER A 544 22.06 15.47 -32.50
N VAL A 545 23.37 15.19 -32.56
CA VAL A 545 24.37 15.77 -31.63
C VAL A 545 24.83 17.18 -32.05
N THR A 546 24.91 17.44 -33.35
CA THR A 546 25.36 18.70 -33.97
C THR A 546 24.24 19.34 -34.79
N SER A 547 24.31 20.64 -35.05
CA SER A 547 23.27 21.35 -35.82
C SER A 547 23.37 21.13 -37.33
N SER A 548 24.47 20.57 -37.84
CA SER A 548 24.78 20.45 -39.28
C SER A 548 23.69 19.78 -40.12
N SER A 549 23.20 18.61 -39.72
CA SER A 549 22.15 17.90 -40.47
C SER A 549 20.83 18.66 -40.44
N PHE A 550 20.52 19.32 -39.31
CA PHE A 550 19.33 20.14 -39.19
C PHE A 550 19.41 21.39 -40.08
N GLU A 551 20.54 22.10 -40.08
CA GLU A 551 20.79 23.25 -40.96
C GLU A 551 20.67 22.87 -42.43
N HIS A 552 21.25 21.74 -42.84
CA HIS A 552 21.16 21.25 -44.22
C HIS A 552 19.71 20.94 -44.63
N LEU A 553 18.93 20.30 -43.75
CA LEU A 553 17.50 20.07 -44.00
C LEU A 553 16.72 21.39 -44.11
N LEU A 554 17.01 22.37 -43.25
CA LEU A 554 16.37 23.70 -43.30
C LEU A 554 16.66 24.42 -44.61
N ASP A 555 17.90 24.38 -45.09
CA ASP A 555 18.29 25.08 -46.32
C ASP A 555 17.68 24.42 -47.56
N VAL A 556 17.74 23.08 -47.66
CA VAL A 556 17.16 22.35 -48.79
C VAL A 556 15.64 22.51 -48.85
N THR A 557 14.95 22.44 -47.71
CA THR A 557 13.49 22.65 -47.67
C THR A 557 13.11 24.08 -48.01
N ARG A 558 13.93 25.07 -47.61
CA ARG A 558 13.73 26.48 -48.00
C ARG A 558 13.90 26.68 -49.50
N GLU A 559 14.95 26.11 -50.09
CA GLU A 559 15.23 26.21 -51.53
C GLU A 559 14.10 25.64 -52.39
N ILE A 560 13.49 24.54 -51.95
CA ILE A 560 12.37 23.89 -52.65
C ILE A 560 11.01 24.55 -52.34
N GLY A 561 10.88 25.26 -51.22
CA GLY A 561 9.62 25.82 -50.75
C GLY A 561 8.74 24.80 -49.99
N CYS A 562 9.37 23.80 -49.38
CA CYS A 562 8.73 22.72 -48.63
C CYS A 562 8.57 23.09 -47.14
N GLN A 563 7.46 22.67 -46.52
CA GLN A 563 7.31 22.70 -45.06
C GLN A 563 8.03 21.51 -44.41
N LEU A 564 8.78 21.75 -43.33
CA LEU A 564 9.51 20.74 -42.58
C LEU A 564 8.89 20.54 -41.20
N LEU A 565 8.53 19.29 -40.87
CA LEU A 565 8.14 18.86 -39.53
C LEU A 565 9.19 17.86 -39.01
N LEU A 566 10.05 18.31 -38.11
CA LEU A 566 11.17 17.51 -37.60
C LEU A 566 10.83 16.87 -36.24
N ASP A 567 10.78 15.54 -36.16
CA ASP A 567 10.61 14.80 -34.91
C ASP A 567 11.95 14.56 -34.19
N ILE A 568 12.12 15.18 -33.03
CA ILE A 568 13.30 14.97 -32.16
C ILE A 568 12.94 14.22 -30.88
N SER A 569 11.75 13.60 -30.81
CA SER A 569 11.26 12.91 -29.60
C SER A 569 12.23 11.89 -29.03
N ASP A 570 12.93 11.14 -29.87
CA ASP A 570 13.92 10.12 -29.43
C ASP A 570 15.16 10.75 -28.77
N HIS A 571 15.42 12.02 -29.06
CA HIS A 571 16.56 12.81 -28.60
C HIS A 571 16.17 13.89 -27.61
N PHE A 572 14.96 13.79 -27.05
CA PHE A 572 14.40 14.76 -26.12
C PHE A 572 14.20 14.15 -24.73
N GLU A 573 14.54 14.90 -23.69
CA GLU A 573 14.27 14.52 -22.30
C GLU A 573 14.07 15.76 -21.42
N LEU A 574 13.19 15.64 -20.43
CA LEU A 574 13.04 16.62 -19.37
C LEU A 574 13.96 16.24 -18.23
N SER A 575 15.08 16.95 -18.10
CA SER A 575 16.08 16.72 -17.06
C SER A 575 16.67 18.06 -16.61
N SER A 576 17.15 18.13 -15.37
CA SER A 576 17.93 19.27 -14.90
C SER A 576 19.33 19.36 -15.53
N LEU A 577 19.77 18.27 -16.17
CA LEU A 577 21.02 18.14 -16.94
C LEU A 577 20.70 17.42 -18.26
N PRO A 578 20.01 18.07 -19.20
CA PRO A 578 19.59 17.41 -20.43
C PRO A 578 20.78 17.17 -21.36
N SER A 579 20.72 16.06 -22.11
CA SER A 579 21.70 15.72 -23.13
C SER A 579 21.80 16.77 -24.24
N SER A 580 22.96 16.80 -24.89
CA SER A 580 23.25 17.72 -25.98
C SER A 580 22.41 17.40 -27.22
N ASN A 581 21.71 18.40 -27.76
CA ASN A 581 20.88 18.26 -28.97
C ASN A 581 21.20 19.38 -29.96
N GLY A 582 21.56 19.00 -31.19
CA GLY A 582 21.96 19.88 -32.28
C GLY A 582 20.88 20.87 -32.72
N VAL A 583 19.61 20.45 -32.68
CA VAL A 583 18.47 21.32 -33.00
C VAL A 583 18.33 22.42 -31.95
N PHE A 584 18.43 22.09 -30.66
CA PHE A 584 18.37 23.11 -29.60
C PHE A 584 19.60 24.02 -29.58
N LYS A 585 20.81 23.51 -29.89
CA LYS A 585 22.00 24.35 -30.07
C LYS A 585 21.79 25.39 -31.16
N TYR A 586 21.20 25.00 -32.29
CA TYR A 586 20.85 25.93 -33.35
C TYR A 586 19.84 26.98 -32.85
N LEU A 587 18.77 26.53 -32.16
CA LEU A 587 17.69 27.40 -31.69
C LEU A 587 18.08 28.32 -30.51
N ALA A 588 19.17 28.03 -29.80
CA ALA A 588 19.70 28.93 -28.77
C ALA A 588 20.26 30.23 -29.37
N GLY A 589 20.78 30.18 -30.60
CA GLY A 589 21.34 31.34 -31.32
C GLY A 589 20.46 31.87 -32.45
N ASN A 590 19.48 31.09 -32.92
CA ASN A 590 18.71 31.40 -34.14
C ASN A 590 17.21 31.25 -33.92
N THR A 591 16.42 32.05 -34.64
CA THR A 591 14.96 31.85 -34.68
C THR A 591 14.61 30.71 -35.62
N LEU A 592 13.67 29.84 -35.22
CA LEU A 592 13.13 28.79 -36.10
C LEU A 592 12.58 29.42 -37.40
N PRO A 593 12.96 28.93 -38.59
CA PRO A 593 12.40 29.40 -39.85
C PRO A 593 10.88 29.15 -39.95
N SER A 594 10.15 29.99 -40.69
CA SER A 594 8.68 29.88 -40.82
C SER A 594 8.20 28.65 -41.58
N HIS A 595 9.10 28.00 -42.32
CA HIS A 595 8.83 26.74 -43.03
C HIS A 595 9.20 25.50 -42.22
N ALA A 596 9.49 25.65 -40.92
CA ALA A 596 9.92 24.54 -40.07
C ALA A 596 9.14 24.51 -38.74
N SER A 597 8.83 23.31 -38.26
CA SER A 597 8.24 23.01 -36.96
C SER A 597 8.97 21.82 -36.33
N ILE A 598 9.13 21.83 -35.01
CA ILE A 598 9.85 20.78 -34.27
C ILE A 598 8.88 20.02 -33.37
N VAL A 599 8.85 18.70 -33.50
CA VAL A 599 8.02 17.80 -32.70
C VAL A 599 8.85 17.21 -31.56
N CYS A 600 8.36 17.37 -30.33
CA CYS A 600 9.01 16.90 -29.10
C CYS A 600 8.03 16.07 -28.26
N GLY A 601 8.21 14.75 -28.27
CA GLY A 601 7.47 13.80 -27.45
C GLY A 601 8.23 13.37 -26.20
N LEU A 602 7.50 13.12 -25.11
CA LEU A 602 8.06 12.62 -23.85
C LEU A 602 8.29 11.10 -23.84
N LEU A 603 9.06 10.58 -24.79
CA LEU A 603 9.28 9.13 -24.94
C LEU A 603 10.11 8.53 -23.81
N LYS A 604 10.99 9.32 -23.20
CA LYS A 604 11.87 8.91 -22.10
C LYS A 604 11.24 9.10 -20.72
N ASN A 605 9.94 9.39 -20.64
CA ASN A 605 9.24 9.56 -19.37
C ASN A 605 9.14 8.24 -18.59
N GLN A 606 10.02 8.06 -17.61
CA GLN A 606 10.04 6.87 -16.76
C GLN A 606 8.90 6.86 -15.73
N VAL A 607 8.40 8.04 -15.39
CA VAL A 607 7.37 8.26 -14.38
C VAL A 607 6.04 7.79 -14.95
N HIS A 608 5.58 8.36 -16.06
CA HIS A 608 4.31 7.95 -16.67
C HIS A 608 4.50 7.40 -18.08
N LYS A 609 4.99 6.16 -18.19
CA LYS A 609 5.16 5.45 -19.47
C LYS A 609 3.87 5.35 -20.31
N LEU A 610 2.70 5.42 -19.64
CA LEU A 610 1.39 5.37 -20.29
C LEU A 610 0.83 6.76 -20.67
N LEU A 611 1.36 7.86 -20.11
CA LEU A 611 0.98 9.22 -20.52
C LEU A 611 1.84 9.62 -21.72
N LEU A 612 1.29 9.43 -22.91
CA LEU A 612 1.81 10.03 -24.12
C LEU A 612 1.45 11.53 -24.09
N MET A 613 2.39 12.37 -23.68
CA MET A 613 2.28 13.81 -23.83
C MET A 613 3.31 14.29 -24.84
N LEU A 614 2.85 15.08 -25.80
CA LEU A 614 3.65 15.62 -26.88
C LEU A 614 3.39 17.11 -27.04
N TRP A 615 4.44 17.85 -27.38
CA TRP A 615 4.28 19.22 -27.85
C TRP A 615 5.08 19.45 -29.12
N VAL A 616 4.62 20.44 -29.88
CA VAL A 616 5.24 20.90 -31.10
C VAL A 616 5.67 22.34 -30.87
N LEU A 617 6.95 22.61 -31.11
CA LEU A 617 7.49 23.95 -31.19
C LEU A 617 7.20 24.51 -32.57
N ILE A 618 6.47 25.62 -32.58
CA ILE A 618 5.99 26.28 -33.80
C ILE A 618 6.38 27.75 -33.72
N LYS A 619 6.80 28.31 -34.86
CA LYS A 619 6.77 29.77 -35.03
C LYS A 619 5.34 30.15 -35.40
N ILE A 620 4.66 30.86 -34.50
CA ILE A 620 3.27 31.37 -34.58
C ILE A 620 2.59 31.02 -35.92
N PHE A 621 1.82 29.93 -35.92
CA PHE A 621 0.86 29.66 -36.98
C PHE A 621 -0.50 30.16 -36.49
N GLU A 622 -1.07 31.18 -37.14
CA GLU A 622 -2.50 31.50 -37.01
C GLU A 622 -3.39 30.37 -37.58
N THR A 623 -2.81 29.45 -38.36
CA THR A 623 -3.54 28.41 -39.10
C THR A 623 -3.68 27.08 -38.36
N LEU A 624 -2.85 26.77 -37.34
CA LEU A 624 -2.99 25.54 -36.54
C LEU A 624 -3.86 25.73 -35.27
N THR A 625 -4.18 26.97 -34.91
CA THR A 625 -5.11 27.28 -33.79
C THR A 625 -6.58 27.15 -34.19
N THR A 626 -6.87 26.92 -35.47
CA THR A 626 -8.21 26.80 -36.06
C THR A 626 -8.58 25.35 -36.41
N VAL A 627 -8.03 24.36 -35.70
CA VAL A 627 -8.57 22.99 -35.75
C VAL A 627 -9.97 23.01 -35.15
N LYS A 628 -10.98 23.17 -36.00
CA LYS A 628 -12.35 22.82 -35.66
C LYS A 628 -12.42 21.30 -35.56
N PHE A 629 -12.60 20.81 -34.35
CA PHE A 629 -13.21 19.50 -34.17
C PHE A 629 -14.67 19.67 -34.57
N ASP A 630 -15.02 19.27 -35.80
CA ASP A 630 -16.41 19.04 -36.15
C ASP A 630 -16.88 17.84 -35.32
N TYR A 631 -17.78 18.10 -34.37
CA TYR A 631 -18.45 17.10 -33.55
C TYR A 631 -19.54 16.38 -34.33
#